data_AF-A0A9X0A6Y3-F1
#
_entry.id   AF-A0A9X0A6Y3-F1
#
_cell.length_a   1.000
_cell.length_b   1.000
_cell.length_c   1.000
_cell.angle_alpha   90.00
_cell.angle_beta   90.00
_cell.angle_gamma   90.00
#
_symmetry.space_group_name_H-M   'P 1'
#
loop_
_entity.id
_entity.type
_entity.pdbx_description
1 polymer ?
#
loop_
_entity_poly.entity_id
_entity_poly.type
_entity_poly.pdbx_seq_one_letter_code
_entity_poly.pdbx_strand_id
1 'polypeptide(L)'
;MSNTFVFNAFSILQNDCSSNPCSPNGKCVIDERDNKYRCQCPGDYSGKHCERVERGEWKKINDQAVCFGARDDSYGAFNIKENGLIDTFKLVHKQGSLRCSPNYPGSYWGCMDKLINNRKKKLTTVITYSNNTALLLAEYNRRVGCHYYAYRINGVHVNSTELVFNNLSTPLRATVGQEFRIWHARDLVDCSEENNSGTNMC
;
A
#
# COMPACT_ATOMS: atom_id res chain seq x y z
N MET A 1 63.48 -23.34 38.04
CA MET A 1 62.69 -22.10 37.89
C MET A 1 61.64 -22.36 36.83
N SER A 2 60.41 -22.69 37.24
CA SER A 2 59.32 -23.04 36.33
C SER A 2 58.41 -21.84 36.17
N ASN A 3 58.49 -21.16 35.04
CA ASN A 3 57.53 -20.10 34.69
C ASN A 3 56.36 -20.76 33.96
N THR A 4 55.31 -21.09 34.71
CA THR A 4 54.03 -21.49 34.13
C THR A 4 53.24 -20.22 33.83
N PHE A 5 53.10 -19.87 32.55
CA PHE A 5 52.17 -18.82 32.12
C PHE A 5 50.77 -19.41 32.05
N VAL A 6 49.85 -18.91 32.88
CA VAL A 6 48.42 -19.22 32.78
C VAL A 6 47.77 -18.16 31.89
N PHE A 7 47.37 -18.54 30.67
CA PHE A 7 46.48 -17.72 29.85
C PHE A 7 45.05 -18.15 30.14
N ASN A 8 44.28 -17.28 30.81
CA ASN A 8 42.85 -17.48 30.98
C ASN A 8 42.12 -16.67 29.90
N ALA A 9 41.63 -17.34 28.87
CA ALA A 9 40.73 -16.75 27.88
C ALA A 9 39.30 -16.78 28.45
N PHE A 10 39.02 -15.90 29.43
CA PHE A 10 37.63 -15.55 29.72
C PHE A 10 37.14 -14.63 28.59
N SER A 11 36.67 -15.23 27.50
CA SER A 11 35.75 -14.54 26.60
C SER A 11 34.53 -14.21 27.45
N ILE A 12 34.42 -12.97 27.95
CA ILE A 12 33.16 -12.49 28.49
C ILE A 12 32.17 -12.68 27.33
N LEU A 13 31.23 -13.62 27.46
CA LEU A 13 30.09 -13.70 26.56
C LEU A 13 29.39 -12.35 26.71
N GLN A 14 29.72 -11.40 25.84
CA GLN A 14 29.05 -10.12 25.82
C GLN A 14 27.62 -10.44 25.43
N ASN A 15 26.76 -10.49 26.45
CA ASN A 15 25.34 -10.67 26.23
C ASN A 15 24.88 -9.46 25.45
N ASP A 16 24.63 -9.62 24.15
CA ASP A 16 24.22 -8.55 23.25
C ASP A 16 22.97 -7.80 23.76
N CYS A 17 22.12 -8.47 24.54
CA CYS A 17 20.96 -7.84 25.18
C CYS A 17 21.35 -6.82 26.27
N SER A 18 22.58 -6.84 26.79
CA SER A 18 23.08 -5.87 27.79
C SER A 18 23.08 -4.44 27.24
N SER A 19 23.16 -4.28 25.92
CA SER A 19 23.08 -2.97 25.25
C SER A 19 21.65 -2.46 25.06
N ASN A 20 20.64 -3.22 25.51
CA ASN A 20 19.22 -2.98 25.27
C ASN A 20 18.91 -2.67 23.78
N PRO A 21 19.24 -3.57 22.84
CA PRO A 21 19.11 -3.30 21.42
C PRO A 21 17.66 -3.31 20.92
N CYS A 22 16.70 -3.81 21.71
CA CYS A 22 15.29 -3.82 21.36
C CYS A 22 14.59 -2.56 21.88
N SER A 23 13.53 -2.14 21.19
CA SER A 23 12.61 -1.12 21.68
C SER A 23 12.06 -1.51 23.05
N PRO A 24 11.64 -0.54 23.90
CA PRO A 24 11.20 -0.81 25.28
C PRO A 24 10.08 -1.84 25.42
N ASN A 25 9.28 -2.03 24.35
CA ASN A 25 8.19 -2.99 24.31
C ASN A 25 8.62 -4.38 23.79
N GLY A 26 9.79 -4.51 23.15
CA GLY A 26 10.31 -5.79 22.66
C GLY A 26 11.07 -6.56 23.74
N LYS A 27 10.96 -7.89 23.73
CA LYS A 27 11.76 -8.77 24.60
C LYS A 27 13.03 -9.22 23.89
N CYS A 28 14.20 -8.80 24.37
CA CYS A 28 15.48 -9.30 23.87
C CYS A 28 15.70 -10.75 24.32
N VAL A 29 16.02 -11.65 23.37
CA VAL A 29 16.38 -13.04 23.66
C VAL A 29 17.66 -13.40 22.92
N ILE A 30 18.53 -14.17 23.55
CA ILE A 30 19.75 -14.69 22.92
C ILE A 30 19.40 -15.93 22.10
N ASP A 31 19.85 -15.96 20.85
CA ASP A 31 19.76 -17.12 19.99
C ASP A 31 20.95 -18.04 20.29
N GLU A 32 20.64 -19.20 20.88
CA GLU A 32 21.62 -20.18 21.35
C GLU A 32 22.46 -20.79 20.21
N ARG A 33 22.01 -20.67 18.96
CA ARG A 33 22.72 -21.22 17.80
C ARG A 33 23.94 -20.40 17.39
N ASP A 34 23.85 -19.08 17.53
CA ASP A 34 24.84 -18.15 16.98
C ASP A 34 25.40 -17.20 18.05
N ASN A 35 24.92 -17.32 19.30
CA ASN A 35 25.19 -16.43 20.41
C ASN A 35 24.90 -14.93 20.09
N LYS A 36 23.91 -14.69 19.24
CA LYS A 36 23.45 -13.35 18.82
C LYS A 36 22.09 -13.04 19.43
N TYR A 37 21.77 -11.77 19.66
CA TYR A 37 20.42 -11.39 20.09
C TYR A 37 19.39 -11.44 18.94
N ARG A 38 18.12 -11.67 19.32
CA ARG A 38 16.94 -11.32 18.52
C ARG A 38 15.90 -10.65 19.41
N CYS A 39 15.08 -9.78 18.83
CA CYS A 39 13.98 -9.14 19.55
C CYS A 39 12.66 -9.89 19.29
N GLN A 40 11.99 -10.35 20.34
CA GLN A 40 10.61 -10.85 20.30
C GLN A 40 9.66 -9.66 20.44
N CYS A 41 8.92 -9.36 19.37
CA CYS A 41 8.05 -8.20 19.32
C CYS A 41 6.62 -8.55 19.76
N PRO A 42 6.02 -7.82 20.71
CA PRO A 42 4.61 -8.01 21.05
C PRO A 42 3.70 -7.33 20.03
N GLY A 43 2.49 -7.87 19.84
CA GLY A 43 1.40 -7.21 19.10
C GLY A 43 1.81 -6.63 17.75
N ASP A 44 1.70 -5.30 17.62
CA ASP A 44 1.88 -4.54 16.38
C ASP A 44 3.33 -4.07 16.12
N TYR A 45 4.29 -4.47 16.96
CA TYR A 45 5.70 -4.13 16.79
C TYR A 45 6.38 -5.11 15.83
N SER A 46 7.27 -4.62 14.97
CA SER A 46 7.99 -5.47 14.02
C SER A 46 9.37 -4.90 13.71
N GLY A 47 10.16 -5.61 12.91
CA GLY A 47 11.51 -5.20 12.55
C GLY A 47 12.59 -5.68 13.51
N LYS A 48 13.86 -5.32 13.24
CA LYS A 48 15.03 -5.93 13.91
C LYS A 48 15.07 -5.60 15.40
N HIS A 49 14.57 -4.42 15.76
CA HIS A 49 14.59 -3.89 17.12
C HIS A 49 13.19 -3.69 17.67
N CYS A 50 12.18 -4.37 17.13
CA CYS A 50 10.77 -4.15 17.49
C CYS A 50 10.40 -2.67 17.47
N GLU A 51 10.90 -1.94 16.47
CA GLU A 51 10.54 -0.56 16.25
C GLU A 51 9.02 -0.41 16.21
N ARG A 52 8.53 0.66 16.85
CA ARG A 52 7.11 1.02 16.80
C ARG A 52 6.80 1.30 15.35
N VAL A 53 5.91 0.52 14.73
CA VAL A 53 5.28 0.96 13.50
C VAL A 53 4.47 2.18 13.90
N GLU A 54 4.92 3.37 13.52
CA GLU A 54 4.18 4.61 13.73
C GLU A 54 2.88 4.56 12.93
N ARG A 55 1.88 3.85 13.48
CA ARG A 55 0.53 3.80 12.93
C ARG A 55 -0.03 5.22 13.02
N GLY A 56 0.00 5.94 11.90
CA GLY A 56 -0.52 7.29 11.79
C GLY A 56 0.23 8.19 10.81
N GLU A 57 1.48 7.88 10.48
CA GLU A 57 2.23 8.68 9.50
C GLU A 57 2.11 8.12 8.08
N TRP A 58 1.77 8.99 7.13
CA TRP A 58 1.73 8.63 5.71
C TRP A 58 3.14 8.54 5.15
N LYS A 59 3.53 7.36 4.67
CA LYS A 59 4.78 7.18 3.95
C LYS A 59 4.60 7.32 2.45
N LYS A 60 5.28 8.29 1.84
CA LYS A 60 5.34 8.41 0.37
C LYS A 60 6.21 7.29 -0.20
N ILE A 61 5.65 6.48 -1.10
CA ILE A 61 6.35 5.34 -1.71
C ILE A 61 6.99 5.69 -3.06
N ASN A 62 6.32 6.50 -3.89
CA ASN A 62 6.77 6.76 -5.25
C ASN A 62 7.80 7.91 -5.33
N ASP A 63 8.85 7.73 -6.14
CA ASP A 63 9.79 8.81 -6.49
C ASP A 63 9.20 9.69 -7.59
N GLN A 64 8.78 9.06 -8.68
CA GLN A 64 8.13 9.69 -9.83
C GLN A 64 6.60 9.56 -9.72
N ALA A 65 5.88 10.44 -10.42
CA ALA A 65 4.42 10.38 -10.49
C ALA A 65 3.98 9.04 -11.10
N VAL A 66 3.01 8.40 -10.46
CA VAL A 66 2.40 7.16 -10.95
C VAL A 66 1.17 7.57 -11.74
N CYS A 67 1.20 7.33 -13.05
CA CYS A 67 0.16 7.78 -13.95
C CYS A 67 -0.64 6.60 -14.50
N PHE A 68 -1.97 6.72 -14.57
CA PHE A 68 -2.85 5.69 -15.15
C PHE A 68 -3.89 6.30 -16.10
N GLY A 69 -4.20 5.58 -17.16
CA GLY A 69 -5.25 5.89 -18.13
C GLY A 69 -6.58 5.22 -17.79
N ALA A 70 -7.49 5.26 -18.77
CA ALA A 70 -8.80 4.63 -18.68
C ALA A 70 -9.10 3.68 -19.84
N ARG A 71 -8.07 3.27 -20.59
CA ARG A 71 -8.15 2.39 -21.76
C ARG A 71 -6.81 1.72 -22.05
N ASP A 72 -6.84 0.66 -22.84
CA ASP A 72 -5.68 -0.04 -23.42
C ASP A 72 -4.71 -0.60 -22.34
N ASP A 73 -5.24 -1.17 -21.26
CA ASP A 73 -4.46 -1.70 -20.14
C ASP A 73 -3.49 -0.66 -19.53
N SER A 74 -3.88 0.61 -19.49
CA SER A 74 -2.99 1.72 -19.10
C SER A 74 -2.99 1.94 -17.60
N TYR A 75 -2.45 0.99 -16.84
CA TYR A 75 -2.28 1.12 -15.39
C TYR A 75 -1.01 1.89 -14.99
N GLY A 76 -1.06 2.46 -13.79
CA GLY A 76 0.12 3.04 -13.14
C GLY A 76 0.70 2.05 -12.13
N ALA A 77 1.93 1.60 -12.31
CA ALA A 77 2.59 0.67 -11.38
C ALA A 77 3.46 1.40 -10.35
N PHE A 78 3.57 0.83 -9.16
CA PHE A 78 4.55 1.23 -8.15
C PHE A 78 5.01 0.04 -7.32
N ASN A 79 6.24 0.13 -6.81
CA ASN A 79 6.85 -0.92 -6.01
C ASN A 79 7.07 -0.45 -4.57
N ILE A 80 6.85 -1.37 -3.64
CA ILE A 80 7.13 -1.14 -2.23
C ILE A 80 8.65 -1.06 -2.00
N LYS A 81 9.08 -0.09 -1.19
CA LYS A 81 10.51 0.19 -0.94
C LYS A 81 11.07 -0.47 0.30
N GLU A 82 10.21 -1.01 1.15
CA GLU A 82 10.60 -1.62 2.43
C GLU A 82 9.59 -2.65 2.89
N ASN A 83 10.04 -3.61 3.70
CA ASN A 83 9.14 -4.59 4.29
C ASN A 83 8.26 -3.92 5.36
N GLY A 84 6.98 -4.25 5.40
CA GLY A 84 6.07 -3.66 6.38
C GLY A 84 4.65 -4.19 6.33
N LEU A 85 3.79 -3.57 7.14
CA LEU A 85 2.35 -3.79 7.14
C LEU A 85 1.66 -2.53 6.60
N ILE A 86 0.74 -2.71 5.66
CA ILE A 86 -0.04 -1.64 5.03
C ILE A 86 -1.48 -1.73 5.50
N ASP A 87 -1.97 -0.68 6.15
CA ASP A 87 -3.38 -0.59 6.59
C ASP A 87 -4.29 -0.12 5.46
N THR A 88 -3.86 0.89 4.70
CA THR A 88 -4.59 1.45 3.57
C THR A 88 -3.67 2.24 2.64
N PHE A 89 -4.22 2.79 1.57
CA PHE A 89 -3.54 3.65 0.62
C PHE A 89 -4.18 5.04 0.58
N LYS A 90 -3.35 6.04 0.30
CA LYS A 90 -3.78 7.40 -0.05
C LYS A 90 -3.18 7.77 -1.40
N LEU A 91 -4.01 8.21 -2.32
CA LEU A 91 -3.58 8.82 -3.58
C LEU A 91 -3.69 10.34 -3.49
N VAL A 92 -2.74 11.04 -4.07
CA VAL A 92 -2.71 12.51 -4.10
C VAL A 92 -2.61 12.93 -5.55
N HIS A 93 -3.62 13.66 -6.03
CA HIS A 93 -3.68 14.16 -7.40
C HIS A 93 -2.58 15.20 -7.62
N LYS A 94 -1.92 15.12 -8.77
CA LYS A 94 -0.94 16.10 -9.23
C LYS A 94 -1.38 16.77 -10.51
N GLN A 95 -1.86 16.01 -11.50
CA GLN A 95 -2.21 16.53 -12.81
C GLN A 95 -3.03 15.56 -13.67
N GLY A 96 -3.65 16.10 -14.71
CA GLY A 96 -4.43 15.32 -15.66
C GLY A 96 -5.85 15.04 -15.17
N SER A 97 -6.65 14.44 -16.06
CA SER A 97 -8.05 14.13 -15.82
C SER A 97 -8.50 12.94 -16.66
N LEU A 98 -9.26 12.01 -16.09
CA LEU A 98 -9.87 10.89 -16.83
C LEU A 98 -11.27 11.29 -17.28
N ARG A 99 -11.63 10.94 -18.51
CA ARG A 99 -13.00 11.06 -19.02
C ARG A 99 -13.53 9.69 -19.41
N CYS A 100 -14.62 9.27 -18.80
CA CYS A 100 -15.29 8.02 -19.18
C CYS A 100 -16.19 8.13 -20.41
N SER A 101 -16.37 9.33 -20.94
CA SER A 101 -17.09 9.58 -22.19
C SER A 101 -16.73 10.98 -22.67
N PRO A 102 -16.72 11.24 -23.99
CA PRO A 102 -16.51 12.59 -24.51
C PRO A 102 -17.58 13.59 -24.03
N ASN A 103 -18.76 13.07 -23.65
CA ASN A 103 -19.90 13.85 -23.19
C ASN A 103 -19.82 14.30 -21.73
N TYR A 104 -18.79 13.90 -20.97
CA TYR A 104 -18.67 14.22 -19.55
C TYR A 104 -17.36 14.96 -19.25
N PRO A 105 -17.39 15.90 -18.27
CA PRO A 105 -16.17 16.53 -17.81
C PRO A 105 -15.25 15.48 -17.18
N GLY A 106 -13.94 15.72 -17.28
CA GLY A 106 -12.96 14.87 -16.64
C GLY A 106 -13.04 14.94 -15.12
N SER A 107 -12.64 13.88 -14.47
CA SER A 107 -12.51 13.79 -13.02
C SER A 107 -11.28 13.02 -12.60
N TYR A 108 -10.86 13.19 -11.34
CA TYR A 108 -9.62 12.64 -10.81
C TYR A 108 -9.72 11.15 -10.52
N TRP A 109 -10.79 10.76 -9.82
CA TRP A 109 -10.85 9.43 -9.21
C TRP A 109 -12.03 8.57 -9.65
N GLY A 110 -12.84 9.08 -10.56
CA GLY A 110 -14.16 8.51 -10.80
C GLY A 110 -14.81 9.01 -12.06
N CYS A 111 -16.06 8.61 -12.25
CA CYS A 111 -16.89 8.99 -13.38
C CYS A 111 -18.39 8.93 -13.05
N MET A 112 -19.21 9.40 -14.00
CA MET A 112 -20.67 9.43 -13.87
C MET A 112 -21.32 8.08 -14.24
N ASP A 113 -22.24 7.61 -13.42
CA ASP A 113 -23.07 6.43 -13.69
C ASP A 113 -24.37 6.87 -14.41
N LYS A 114 -24.58 6.40 -15.64
CA LYS A 114 -25.74 6.75 -16.49
C LYS A 114 -27.01 5.95 -16.16
N LEU A 115 -26.92 4.84 -15.41
CA LEU A 115 -27.96 3.79 -15.50
C LEU A 115 -29.15 3.92 -14.55
N ILE A 116 -29.17 4.86 -13.59
CA ILE A 116 -30.32 5.01 -12.69
C ILE A 116 -30.55 6.51 -12.46
N ASN A 117 -31.82 6.92 -12.36
CA ASN A 117 -32.37 8.29 -12.20
C ASN A 117 -31.77 9.21 -11.10
N ASN A 118 -30.58 8.91 -10.59
CA ASN A 118 -29.78 9.69 -9.68
C ASN A 118 -28.36 9.82 -10.21
N ARG A 119 -28.14 10.88 -11.01
CA ARG A 119 -26.88 11.43 -11.59
C ARG A 119 -25.72 11.58 -10.57
N LYS A 120 -25.32 10.53 -9.88
CA LYS A 120 -24.34 10.55 -8.80
C LYS A 120 -23.01 10.03 -9.33
N LYS A 121 -22.02 10.89 -9.31
CA LYS A 121 -20.62 10.55 -9.56
C LYS A 121 -20.18 9.44 -8.59
N LYS A 122 -19.46 8.44 -9.10
CA LYS A 122 -18.89 7.34 -8.32
C LYS A 122 -17.39 7.29 -8.53
N LEU A 123 -16.69 6.83 -7.51
CA LEU A 123 -15.27 6.53 -7.62
C LEU A 123 -15.10 5.22 -8.40
N THR A 124 -14.08 5.19 -9.26
CA THR A 124 -13.75 4.07 -10.14
C THR A 124 -12.24 3.83 -10.19
N THR A 125 -11.47 4.41 -9.27
CA THR A 125 -10.03 4.15 -9.14
C THR A 125 -9.80 2.92 -8.26
N VAL A 126 -9.01 1.97 -8.72
CA VAL A 126 -8.81 0.68 -8.04
C VAL A 126 -7.33 0.42 -7.88
N ILE A 127 -6.91 -0.06 -6.72
CA ILE A 127 -5.55 -0.58 -6.52
C ILE A 127 -5.62 -2.11 -6.56
N THR A 128 -4.75 -2.71 -7.35
CA THR A 128 -4.66 -4.16 -7.55
C THR A 128 -3.26 -4.68 -7.21
N TYR A 129 -3.17 -5.98 -6.96
CA TYR A 129 -1.91 -6.72 -7.04
C TYR A 129 -1.43 -6.80 -8.50
N SER A 130 -0.18 -7.23 -8.71
CA SER A 130 0.40 -7.44 -10.06
C SER A 130 -0.34 -8.47 -10.93
N ASN A 131 -1.19 -9.33 -10.33
CA ASN A 131 -2.06 -10.25 -11.06
C ASN A 131 -3.46 -9.66 -11.37
N ASN A 132 -3.60 -8.33 -11.25
CA ASN A 132 -4.85 -7.58 -11.46
C ASN A 132 -5.98 -7.88 -10.46
N THR A 133 -5.72 -8.63 -9.38
CA THR A 133 -6.71 -8.81 -8.31
C THR A 133 -6.85 -7.54 -7.49
N ALA A 134 -8.07 -6.98 -7.40
CA ALA A 134 -8.35 -5.78 -6.63
C ALA A 134 -8.20 -5.97 -5.11
N LEU A 135 -7.51 -5.03 -4.46
CA LEU A 135 -7.45 -4.93 -3.00
C LEU A 135 -8.80 -4.44 -2.46
N LEU A 136 -9.29 -5.06 -1.38
CA LEU A 136 -10.56 -4.75 -0.72
C LEU A 136 -10.52 -3.45 0.10
N LEU A 137 -10.18 -2.36 -0.58
CA LEU A 137 -9.98 -1.02 -0.04
C LEU A 137 -11.25 -0.15 -0.06
N ALA A 138 -12.35 -0.69 -0.59
CA ALA A 138 -13.67 -0.07 -0.60
C ALA A 138 -14.78 -1.12 -0.76
N GLU A 139 -16.02 -0.70 -0.50
CA GLU A 139 -17.23 -1.50 -0.79
C GLU A 139 -17.55 -1.47 -2.29
N TYR A 140 -16.80 -2.26 -3.05
CA TYR A 140 -16.97 -2.33 -4.50
C TYR A 140 -18.30 -2.94 -4.91
N ASN A 141 -18.94 -2.30 -5.89
CA ASN A 141 -20.06 -2.90 -6.59
C ASN A 141 -19.60 -4.16 -7.34
N ARG A 142 -20.26 -5.30 -7.07
CA ARG A 142 -20.01 -6.59 -7.72
C ARG A 142 -21.11 -7.01 -8.71
N ARG A 143 -21.95 -6.08 -9.14
CA ARG A 143 -22.99 -6.34 -10.14
C ARG A 143 -22.36 -6.71 -11.49
N VAL A 144 -23.05 -7.59 -12.23
CA VAL A 144 -22.68 -8.00 -13.58
C VAL A 144 -22.66 -6.80 -14.55
N GLY A 145 -21.65 -6.71 -15.42
CA GLY A 145 -21.47 -5.66 -16.44
C GLY A 145 -20.43 -4.58 -16.07
N CYS A 146 -20.35 -3.50 -16.86
CA CYS A 146 -19.29 -2.47 -16.75
C CYS A 146 -19.32 -1.55 -15.50
N HIS A 147 -20.09 -1.91 -14.47
CA HIS A 147 -20.17 -1.19 -13.19
C HIS A 147 -19.41 -1.88 -12.07
N TYR A 148 -18.67 -2.93 -12.40
CA TYR A 148 -17.79 -3.64 -11.48
C TYR A 148 -16.75 -2.67 -10.90
N TYR A 149 -16.46 -2.80 -9.61
CA TYR A 149 -15.55 -1.92 -8.87
C TYR A 149 -15.92 -0.43 -8.78
N ALA A 150 -17.15 -0.03 -9.13
CA ALA A 150 -17.63 1.31 -8.81
C ALA A 150 -18.01 1.41 -7.31
N TYR A 151 -17.64 2.49 -6.62
CA TYR A 151 -17.85 2.64 -5.18
C TYR A 151 -18.04 4.10 -4.73
N ARG A 152 -18.26 4.28 -3.42
CA ARG A 152 -18.31 5.59 -2.75
C ARG A 152 -17.55 5.51 -1.43
N ILE A 153 -16.92 6.60 -1.04
CA ILE A 153 -16.36 6.81 0.30
C ILE A 153 -17.00 8.09 0.83
N ASN A 154 -17.50 8.06 2.07
CA ASN A 154 -18.18 9.20 2.67
C ASN A 154 -17.22 10.40 2.75
N GLY A 155 -17.68 11.57 2.32
CA GLY A 155 -16.88 12.80 2.28
C GLY A 155 -15.89 12.90 1.11
N VAL A 156 -15.74 11.87 0.28
CA VAL A 156 -14.83 11.91 -0.87
C VAL A 156 -15.60 12.18 -2.17
N HIS A 157 -15.22 13.26 -2.84
CA HIS A 157 -15.71 13.60 -4.17
C HIS A 157 -14.73 13.13 -5.27
N VAL A 158 -15.22 12.88 -6.49
CA VAL A 158 -14.38 12.40 -7.62
C VAL A 158 -13.29 13.39 -8.06
N ASN A 159 -13.35 14.65 -7.59
CA ASN A 159 -12.35 15.69 -7.85
C ASN A 159 -11.64 16.13 -6.55
N SER A 160 -11.70 15.33 -5.49
CA SER A 160 -10.92 15.60 -4.27
C SER A 160 -9.44 15.54 -4.61
N THR A 161 -8.60 16.41 -4.05
CA THR A 161 -7.16 16.37 -4.30
C THR A 161 -6.47 15.15 -3.69
N GLU A 162 -7.12 14.52 -2.69
CA GLU A 162 -6.69 13.27 -2.10
C GLU A 162 -7.82 12.24 -2.15
N LEU A 163 -7.45 10.99 -2.39
CA LEU A 163 -8.31 9.82 -2.25
C LEU A 163 -7.70 8.90 -1.20
N VAL A 164 -8.28 8.92 0.00
CA VAL A 164 -7.96 7.97 1.07
C VAL A 164 -8.94 6.82 0.99
N PHE A 165 -8.42 5.61 0.88
CA PHE A 165 -9.24 4.40 0.86
C PHE A 165 -9.65 3.98 2.28
N ASN A 166 -10.60 3.04 2.39
CA ASN A 166 -10.93 2.42 3.67
C ASN A 166 -9.76 1.55 4.15
N ASN A 167 -9.69 1.32 5.47
CA ASN A 167 -8.72 0.38 6.02
C ASN A 167 -9.04 -1.06 5.61
N LEU A 168 -8.00 -1.82 5.32
CA LEU A 168 -8.11 -3.27 5.17
C LEU A 168 -8.52 -3.89 6.51
N SER A 169 -9.38 -4.91 6.46
CA SER A 169 -9.79 -5.65 7.65
C SER A 169 -8.61 -6.31 8.38
N THR A 170 -7.58 -6.68 7.62
CA THR A 170 -6.31 -7.19 8.12
C THR A 170 -5.18 -6.44 7.41
N PRO A 171 -4.19 -5.89 8.13
CA PRO A 171 -3.06 -5.20 7.50
C PRO A 171 -2.35 -6.10 6.49
N LEU A 172 -2.07 -5.55 5.31
CA LEU A 172 -1.40 -6.27 4.24
C LEU A 172 0.10 -6.35 4.52
N ARG A 173 0.64 -7.56 4.62
CA ARG A 173 2.10 -7.75 4.66
C ARG A 173 2.68 -7.48 3.28
N ALA A 174 3.54 -6.46 3.21
CA ALA A 174 4.22 -6.07 2.00
C ALA A 174 5.73 -6.32 2.11
N THR A 175 6.35 -6.72 1.01
CA THR A 175 7.80 -6.90 0.89
C THR A 175 8.41 -5.91 -0.09
N VAL A 176 9.67 -5.57 0.11
CA VAL A 176 10.43 -4.75 -0.84
C VAL A 176 10.36 -5.34 -2.26
N GLY A 177 10.14 -4.48 -3.24
CA GLY A 177 9.97 -4.84 -4.65
C GLY A 177 8.55 -5.29 -5.03
N GLN A 178 7.66 -5.55 -4.06
CA GLN A 178 6.28 -5.95 -4.37
C GLN A 178 5.56 -4.86 -5.15
N GLU A 179 5.00 -5.23 -6.31
CA GLU A 179 4.28 -4.33 -7.20
C GLU A 179 2.79 -4.26 -6.88
N PHE A 180 2.27 -3.04 -6.92
CA PHE A 180 0.84 -2.74 -6.97
C PHE A 180 0.55 -1.85 -8.18
N ARG A 181 -0.70 -1.89 -8.65
CA ARG A 181 -1.13 -1.15 -9.83
C ARG A 181 -2.36 -0.30 -9.52
N ILE A 182 -2.37 0.92 -10.04
CA ILE A 182 -3.51 1.84 -9.98
C ILE A 182 -4.22 1.78 -11.33
N TRP A 183 -5.51 1.52 -11.27
CA TRP A 183 -6.35 1.29 -12.44
C TRP A 183 -7.57 2.19 -12.44
N HIS A 184 -8.04 2.51 -13.64
CA HIS A 184 -9.44 2.83 -13.83
C HIS A 184 -10.25 1.53 -13.94
N ALA A 185 -11.36 1.41 -13.20
CA ALA A 185 -12.12 0.17 -13.04
C ALA A 185 -12.60 -0.44 -14.37
N ARG A 186 -12.93 0.39 -15.37
CA ARG A 186 -13.38 -0.09 -16.68
C ARG A 186 -12.25 -0.64 -17.55
N ASP A 187 -11.05 -0.08 -17.38
CA ASP A 187 -9.84 -0.54 -18.06
C ASP A 187 -9.45 -1.90 -17.47
N LEU A 188 -9.43 -2.00 -16.13
CA LEU A 188 -9.13 -3.24 -15.40
C LEU A 188 -10.02 -4.45 -15.78
N VAL A 189 -11.28 -4.21 -16.10
CA VAL A 189 -12.24 -5.28 -16.46
C VAL A 189 -12.55 -5.33 -17.95
N ASP A 190 -11.79 -4.59 -18.77
CA ASP A 190 -11.89 -4.51 -20.22
C ASP A 190 -13.35 -4.32 -20.71
N CYS A 191 -13.99 -3.22 -20.26
CA CYS A 191 -15.41 -3.00 -20.49
C CYS A 191 -15.73 -1.57 -20.92
N SER A 192 -16.15 -1.43 -22.19
CA SER A 192 -16.58 -0.17 -22.80
C SER A 192 -15.54 0.95 -22.67
N GLU A 193 -14.28 0.64 -22.97
CA GLU A 193 -13.15 1.58 -22.91
C GLU A 193 -12.97 2.45 -24.15
N GLU A 194 -13.54 2.06 -25.30
CA GLU A 194 -13.37 2.73 -26.60
C GLU A 194 -13.77 4.22 -26.60
N ASN A 195 -14.69 4.60 -25.71
CA ASN A 195 -15.16 5.98 -25.58
C ASN A 195 -14.45 6.76 -24.45
N ASN A 196 -13.53 6.13 -23.73
CA ASN A 196 -12.78 6.79 -22.68
C ASN A 196 -11.69 7.69 -23.31
N SER A 197 -11.52 8.88 -22.76
CA SER A 197 -10.58 9.89 -23.27
C SER A 197 -9.98 10.68 -22.11
N GLY A 198 -9.17 11.69 -22.42
CA GLY A 198 -8.45 12.47 -21.43
C GLY A 198 -6.96 12.13 -21.42
N THR A 199 -6.23 12.81 -20.55
CA THR A 199 -4.80 12.53 -20.33
C THR A 199 -4.67 11.55 -19.17
N ASN A 200 -3.54 10.83 -19.11
CA ASN A 200 -3.23 9.99 -17.96
C ASN A 200 -3.35 10.79 -16.65
N MET A 201 -3.94 10.16 -15.65
CA MET A 201 -4.15 10.67 -14.31
C MET A 201 -2.90 10.46 -13.48
N CYS A 202 -2.36 11.54 -12.91
CA CYS A 202 -1.30 11.50 -11.91
C CYS A 202 -1.64 12.49 -10.76
#